data_AF-A0A953FWH0-F1
#
_entry.id   AF-A0A953FWH0-F1
#
_cell.length_a   1.000
_cell.length_b   1.000
_cell.length_c   1.000
_cell.angle_alpha   90.00
_cell.angle_beta   90.00
_cell.angle_gamma   90.00
#
_symmetry.space_group_name_H-M   'P 1'
#
loop_
_entity.id
_entity.type
_entity.pdbx_description
1 polymer ?
#
loop_
_entity_poly.entity_id
_entity_poly.type
_entity_poly.pdbx_seq_one_letter_code
_entity_poly.pdbx_strand_id
1 'polypeptide(L)'
;MDSLLSLEASGFSGSVSSSSISIKYSERSLVISKTLGDSDATAVDVGVGSLEKSLVIKGQKIIEKLNQLLKAKLPDGIASLKPEEVTPDATADRIVKGATAFFDAYAKNHPELAGEDLISGFMALIRKGIDAGYEDAYNTLSGLGAFEFDGVEEGIKQTKGLIESKLVEFENLKRKELGVDPDTTQSAKVQSSVSSDLLAQGGFNIAA
;
A
#
# COMPACT_ATOMS: atom_id res chain seq x y z
N MET A 1 -89.36 -20.86 -23.54
CA MET A 1 -88.75 -21.28 -24.81
C MET A 1 -87.60 -20.32 -25.05
N ASP A 2 -86.41 -20.86 -24.82
CA ASP A 2 -85.03 -20.39 -25.02
C ASP A 2 -84.77 -19.02 -25.70
N SER A 3 -83.87 -18.20 -25.14
CA SER A 3 -82.43 -18.23 -25.47
C SER A 3 -81.69 -16.95 -25.05
N LEU A 4 -80.62 -17.14 -24.27
CA LEU A 4 -79.35 -16.39 -24.10
C LEU A 4 -79.20 -14.96 -24.65
N LEU A 5 -78.87 -13.99 -23.78
CA LEU A 5 -77.63 -13.17 -23.79
C LEU A 5 -77.70 -11.95 -22.85
N SER A 6 -76.58 -11.77 -22.13
CA SER A 6 -76.05 -10.53 -21.53
C SER A 6 -76.85 -9.83 -20.42
N LEU A 7 -76.24 -9.70 -19.23
CA LEU A 7 -75.53 -8.48 -18.85
C LEU A 7 -74.80 -8.67 -17.50
N GLU A 8 -73.49 -8.43 -17.57
CA GLU A 8 -72.48 -8.14 -16.52
C GLU A 8 -72.80 -8.44 -15.05
N ALA A 9 -72.22 -9.54 -14.56
CA ALA A 9 -72.10 -9.83 -13.15
C ALA A 9 -70.84 -9.17 -12.56
N SER A 10 -71.07 -8.21 -11.67
CA SER A 10 -70.13 -7.72 -10.67
C SER A 10 -69.70 -8.86 -9.73
N GLY A 11 -68.40 -9.12 -9.64
CA GLY A 11 -67.86 -10.05 -8.66
C GLY A 11 -66.35 -10.06 -8.62
N PHE A 12 -65.80 -9.41 -7.59
CA PHE A 12 -64.52 -9.71 -6.93
C PHE A 12 -63.30 -10.00 -7.82
N SER A 13 -62.37 -9.04 -7.91
CA SER A 13 -61.01 -9.31 -8.36
C SER A 13 -60.02 -8.70 -7.36
N GLY A 14 -59.38 -9.57 -6.58
CA GLY A 14 -58.05 -9.30 -6.07
C GLY A 14 -57.06 -9.47 -7.21
N SER A 15 -56.28 -8.43 -7.49
CA SER A 15 -55.14 -8.47 -8.40
C SER A 15 -53.99 -7.74 -7.74
N VAL A 16 -52.88 -8.46 -7.54
CA VAL A 16 -51.56 -7.86 -7.32
C VAL A 16 -51.08 -7.33 -8.66
N SER A 17 -50.84 -6.02 -8.76
CA SER A 17 -50.05 -5.44 -9.85
C SER A 17 -49.35 -4.17 -9.39
N SER A 18 -48.08 -4.08 -9.75
CA SER A 18 -47.12 -3.05 -9.39
C SER A 18 -47.47 -1.67 -9.96
N SER A 19 -46.85 -0.65 -9.35
CA SER A 19 -46.64 0.73 -9.84
C SER A 19 -47.52 1.80 -9.19
N SER A 20 -46.90 2.56 -8.29
CA SER A 20 -46.72 4.02 -8.36
C SER A 20 -46.56 4.56 -6.94
N ILE A 21 -45.31 4.71 -6.46
CA ILE A 21 -45.07 5.47 -5.24
C ILE A 21 -45.40 6.93 -5.54
N SER A 22 -46.60 7.34 -5.14
CA SER A 22 -47.03 8.74 -5.21
C SER A 22 -46.45 9.47 -4.01
N ILE A 23 -45.29 10.11 -4.18
CA ILE A 23 -44.74 11.03 -3.17
C ILE A 23 -45.54 12.33 -3.23
N LYS A 24 -46.47 12.50 -2.30
CA LYS A 24 -47.13 13.79 -2.06
C LYS A 24 -46.17 14.69 -1.30
N TYR A 25 -45.61 15.69 -1.97
CA TYR A 25 -44.87 16.76 -1.30
C TYR A 25 -45.86 17.59 -0.46
N SER A 26 -45.77 17.43 0.85
CA SER A 26 -46.41 18.30 1.83
C SER A 26 -45.38 19.32 2.25
N GLU A 27 -45.61 20.59 1.91
CA GLU A 27 -44.79 21.71 2.35
C GLU A 27 -44.92 21.87 3.87
N ARG A 28 -44.01 21.24 4.62
CA ARG A 28 -43.76 21.56 6.02
C ARG A 28 -42.34 22.12 6.10
N SER A 29 -42.23 23.44 5.94
CA SER A 29 -40.99 24.18 6.10
C SER A 29 -40.45 23.99 7.52
N LEU A 30 -39.29 23.37 7.66
CA LEU A 30 -38.57 23.27 8.93
C LEU A 30 -37.72 24.53 9.10
N VAL A 31 -38.15 25.44 9.98
CA VAL A 31 -37.40 26.64 10.34
C VAL A 31 -36.24 26.28 11.27
N ILE A 32 -35.01 26.34 10.75
CA ILE A 32 -33.80 26.34 11.58
C ILE A 32 -33.43 27.80 11.84
N SER A 33 -33.83 28.31 13.00
CA SER A 33 -33.40 29.63 13.47
C SER A 33 -31.92 29.58 13.85
N LYS A 34 -31.10 30.31 13.08
CA LYS A 34 -29.67 30.44 13.30
C LYS A 34 -29.41 31.40 14.47
N THR A 35 -28.82 30.87 15.54
CA THR A 35 -28.02 31.67 16.47
C THR A 35 -26.72 32.07 15.77
N LEU A 36 -26.59 33.38 15.54
CA LEU A 36 -25.39 34.23 15.55
C LEU A 36 -25.60 35.38 14.56
N GLY A 37 -26.16 36.47 15.11
CA GLY A 37 -26.04 37.86 14.68
C GLY A 37 -26.01 38.17 13.19
N ASP A 38 -27.18 38.25 12.56
CA ASP A 38 -27.57 39.45 11.81
C ASP A 38 -29.09 39.40 11.60
N SER A 39 -29.76 40.52 11.81
CA SER A 39 -31.21 40.65 11.89
C SER A 39 -31.78 41.00 10.53
N ASP A 40 -31.82 40.03 9.60
CA ASP A 40 -32.70 40.15 8.44
C ASP A 40 -33.16 38.77 7.97
N ALA A 41 -34.49 38.59 7.95
CA ALA A 41 -35.15 37.34 7.66
C ALA A 41 -35.11 37.05 6.14
N THR A 42 -33.97 36.57 5.65
CA THR A 42 -33.89 35.98 4.31
C THR A 42 -34.29 34.51 4.40
N ALA A 43 -35.45 34.15 3.83
CA ALA A 43 -35.85 32.77 3.62
C ALA A 43 -34.78 32.07 2.77
N VAL A 44 -34.05 31.12 3.36
CA VAL A 44 -33.08 30.30 2.64
C VAL A 44 -33.82 29.08 2.11
N ASP A 45 -34.02 29.03 0.80
CA ASP A 45 -34.48 27.84 0.08
C ASP A 45 -33.48 26.71 0.29
N VAL A 46 -33.85 25.69 1.09
CA VAL A 46 -33.00 24.53 1.36
C VAL A 46 -33.32 23.43 0.35
N GLY A 47 -33.04 23.69 -0.94
CA GLY A 47 -33.00 22.63 -1.95
C GLY A 47 -31.86 21.65 -1.67
N VAL A 48 -31.93 20.41 -2.18
CA VAL A 48 -30.87 19.39 -2.01
C VAL A 48 -29.48 19.91 -2.40
N GLY A 49 -29.39 20.77 -3.43
CA GLY A 49 -28.15 21.44 -3.81
C GLY A 49 -27.61 22.46 -2.79
N SER A 50 -28.44 23.00 -1.89
CA SER A 50 -28.01 23.85 -0.78
C SER A 50 -27.38 23.04 0.36
N LEU A 51 -27.84 21.80 0.59
CA LEU A 51 -27.27 20.87 1.56
C LEU A 51 -25.88 20.42 1.09
N GLU A 52 -25.74 20.04 -0.17
CA GLU A 52 -24.44 19.71 -0.80
C GLU A 52 -23.45 20.88 -0.69
N LYS A 53 -23.87 22.10 -1.04
CA LYS A 53 -23.04 23.31 -0.88
C LYS A 53 -22.69 23.59 0.58
N SER A 54 -23.62 23.39 1.51
CA SER A 54 -23.38 23.58 2.95
C SER A 54 -22.35 22.57 3.49
N LEU A 55 -22.41 21.32 3.04
CA LEU A 55 -21.41 20.28 3.34
C LEU A 55 -20.03 20.68 2.80
N VAL A 56 -19.94 21.14 1.55
CA VAL A 56 -18.69 21.61 0.94
C VAL A 56 -18.11 22.81 1.69
N ILE A 57 -18.92 23.82 2.02
CA ILE A 57 -18.48 25.01 2.77
C ILE A 57 -17.99 24.63 4.18
N LYS A 58 -18.66 23.70 4.86
CA LYS A 58 -18.20 23.19 6.16
C LYS A 58 -16.87 22.46 6.02
N GLY A 59 -16.70 21.63 4.99
CA GLY A 59 -15.44 20.96 4.69
C GLY A 59 -14.30 21.95 4.44
N GLN A 60 -14.52 22.96 3.60
CA GLN A 60 -13.55 24.01 3.30
C GLN A 60 -13.11 24.77 4.56
N LYS A 61 -14.06 25.14 5.43
CA LYS A 61 -13.75 25.82 6.70
C LYS A 61 -12.93 24.94 7.66
N ILE A 62 -13.15 23.63 7.66
CA ILE A 62 -12.35 22.70 8.45
C ILE A 62 -10.90 22.70 7.93
N ILE A 63 -10.70 22.56 6.61
CA ILE A 63 -9.35 22.58 6.00
C ILE A 63 -8.63 23.91 6.27
N GLU A 64 -9.32 25.04 6.13
CA GLU A 64 -8.75 26.36 6.40
C GLU A 64 -8.31 26.51 7.87
N LYS A 65 -9.16 26.07 8.80
CA LYS A 65 -8.83 26.09 10.22
C LYS A 65 -7.67 25.15 10.55
N LEU A 66 -7.62 23.97 9.94
CA LEU A 66 -6.49 23.05 10.11
C LEU A 66 -5.19 23.64 9.54
N ASN A 67 -5.22 24.24 8.34
CA ASN A 67 -4.07 24.94 7.77
C ASN A 67 -3.61 26.10 8.65
N GLN A 68 -4.53 26.84 9.27
CA GLN A 68 -4.21 27.91 10.21
C GLN A 68 -3.51 27.37 11.47
N LEU A 69 -3.99 26.26 12.04
CA LEU A 69 -3.40 25.63 13.22
C LEU A 69 -2.03 25.01 12.92
N LEU A 70 -1.84 24.48 11.71
CA LEU A 70 -0.63 23.77 11.31
C LEU A 70 0.41 24.68 10.62
N LYS A 71 0.10 25.94 10.32
CA LYS A 71 0.94 26.86 9.53
C LYS A 71 2.40 26.95 10.01
N ALA A 72 2.63 26.86 11.32
CA ALA A 72 3.98 26.90 11.89
C ALA A 72 4.82 25.63 11.61
N LYS A 73 4.17 24.48 11.37
CA LYS A 73 4.81 23.19 11.09
C LYS A 73 4.67 22.74 9.63
N LEU A 74 3.64 23.23 8.94
CA LEU A 74 3.28 22.89 7.57
C LEU A 74 2.86 24.18 6.83
N PRO A 75 3.83 24.99 6.37
CA PRO A 75 3.55 26.32 5.80
C PRO A 75 2.74 26.26 4.51
N ASP A 76 2.86 25.17 3.75
CA ASP A 76 2.13 24.92 2.51
C ASP A 76 0.76 24.23 2.74
N GLY A 77 0.39 24.00 4.01
CA GLY A 77 -0.89 23.42 4.43
C GLY A 77 -1.01 21.92 4.16
N ILE A 78 -2.13 21.32 4.59
CA ILE A 78 -2.39 19.87 4.51
C ILE A 78 -2.31 19.34 3.07
N ALA A 79 -2.64 20.16 2.08
CA ALA A 79 -2.56 19.78 0.67
C ALA A 79 -1.13 19.51 0.18
N SER A 80 -0.10 19.98 0.90
CA SER A 80 1.30 19.67 0.59
C SER A 80 1.75 18.33 1.14
N LEU A 81 0.96 17.70 2.01
CA LEU A 81 1.22 16.33 2.45
C LEU A 81 1.00 15.42 1.25
N LYS A 82 1.97 14.54 1.01
CA LYS A 82 1.92 13.53 -0.04
C LYS A 82 1.70 12.16 0.59
N PRO A 83 0.49 11.85 1.09
CA PRO A 83 0.20 10.57 1.73
C PRO A 83 0.51 9.38 0.82
N GLU A 84 0.44 9.56 -0.51
CA GLU A 84 0.80 8.50 -1.47
C GLU A 84 2.29 8.11 -1.42
N GLU A 85 3.18 9.05 -1.09
CA GLU A 85 4.63 8.81 -1.00
C GLU A 85 5.05 8.12 0.31
N VAL A 86 4.13 8.01 1.28
CA VAL A 86 4.35 7.40 2.60
C VAL A 86 3.51 6.15 2.83
N THR A 87 3.06 5.50 1.76
CA THR A 87 2.47 4.16 1.85
C THR A 87 3.50 3.15 2.38
N PRO A 88 3.05 2.02 2.97
CA PRO A 88 3.97 0.98 3.44
C PRO A 88 4.90 0.46 2.33
N ASP A 89 4.39 0.27 1.12
CA ASP A 89 5.17 -0.21 -0.02
C ASP A 89 6.20 0.82 -0.50
N ALA A 90 5.81 2.09 -0.68
CA ALA A 90 6.74 3.15 -1.07
C ALA A 90 7.85 3.37 -0.03
N THR A 91 7.52 3.21 1.25
CA THR A 91 8.49 3.31 2.34
C THR A 91 9.43 2.11 2.36
N ALA A 92 8.91 0.89 2.21
CA ALA A 92 9.71 -0.33 2.11
C ALA A 92 10.70 -0.25 0.92
N ASP A 93 10.23 0.20 -0.23
CA ASP A 93 11.06 0.44 -1.43
C ASP A 93 12.23 1.37 -1.14
N ARG A 94 11.98 2.47 -0.45
CA ARG A 94 13.01 3.46 -0.11
C ARG A 94 14.09 2.86 0.80
N ILE A 95 13.67 2.10 1.81
CA ILE A 95 14.57 1.44 2.77
C ILE A 95 15.41 0.39 2.05
N VAL A 96 14.79 -0.48 1.24
CA VAL A 96 15.48 -1.55 0.52
C VAL A 96 16.45 -0.98 -0.50
N LYS A 97 16.05 0.02 -1.30
CA LYS A 97 16.95 0.70 -2.23
C LYS A 97 18.14 1.35 -1.51
N GLY A 98 17.88 2.02 -0.39
CA GLY A 98 18.94 2.64 0.42
C GLY A 98 19.93 1.62 0.99
N ALA A 99 19.43 0.52 1.56
CA ALA A 99 20.27 -0.52 2.15
C ALA A 99 21.07 -1.30 1.10
N THR A 100 20.42 -1.69 0.01
CA THR A 100 21.04 -2.53 -1.03
C THR A 100 22.03 -1.76 -1.91
N ALA A 101 21.95 -0.43 -1.97
CA ALA A 101 22.94 0.41 -2.65
C ALA A 101 24.38 0.24 -2.11
N PHE A 102 24.53 -0.27 -0.88
CA PHE A 102 25.84 -0.51 -0.28
C PHE A 102 26.49 -1.83 -0.71
N PHE A 103 25.81 -2.70 -1.48
CA PHE A 103 26.33 -4.02 -1.83
C PHE A 103 27.69 -3.96 -2.52
N ASP A 104 27.85 -3.11 -3.53
CA ASP A 104 29.11 -2.99 -4.27
C ASP A 104 30.25 -2.45 -3.39
N ALA A 105 29.93 -1.56 -2.44
CA ALA A 105 30.89 -1.05 -1.48
C ALA A 105 31.30 -2.15 -0.49
N TYR A 106 30.34 -2.96 -0.02
CA TYR A 106 30.62 -4.10 0.83
C TYR A 106 31.55 -5.11 0.13
N ALA A 107 31.24 -5.49 -1.10
CA ALA A 107 32.08 -6.40 -1.89
C ALA A 107 33.51 -5.89 -2.08
N LYS A 108 33.70 -4.58 -2.31
CA LYS A 108 35.03 -3.97 -2.43
C LYS A 108 35.84 -3.99 -1.13
N ASN A 109 35.17 -3.89 0.02
CA ASN A 109 35.81 -3.91 1.33
C ASN A 109 36.05 -5.33 1.86
N HIS A 110 35.44 -6.33 1.23
CA HIS A 110 35.56 -7.75 1.58
C HIS A 110 36.03 -8.57 0.38
N PRO A 111 37.22 -8.29 -0.20
CA PRO A 111 37.74 -9.00 -1.37
C PRO A 111 37.98 -10.51 -1.12
N GLU A 112 38.03 -10.92 0.15
CA GLU A 112 38.12 -12.32 0.57
C GLU A 112 36.81 -13.10 0.42
N LEU A 113 35.66 -12.42 0.33
CA LEU A 113 34.34 -13.05 0.19
C LEU A 113 33.92 -13.11 -1.28
N ALA A 114 33.31 -14.22 -1.69
CA ALA A 114 32.78 -14.41 -3.04
C ALA A 114 31.51 -15.26 -3.03
N GLY A 115 30.71 -15.15 -4.10
CA GLY A 115 29.52 -15.98 -4.29
C GLY A 115 28.55 -15.91 -3.10
N GLU A 116 28.17 -17.06 -2.57
CA GLU A 116 27.19 -17.17 -1.47
C GLU A 116 27.65 -16.50 -0.17
N ASP A 117 28.94 -16.59 0.16
CA ASP A 117 29.48 -16.02 1.41
C ASP A 117 29.42 -14.49 1.39
N LEU A 118 29.63 -13.88 0.21
CA LEU A 118 29.50 -12.44 0.04
C LEU A 118 28.05 -11.99 0.20
N ILE A 119 27.11 -12.69 -0.45
CA ILE A 119 25.68 -12.37 -0.39
C ILE A 119 25.17 -12.55 1.04
N SER A 120 25.37 -13.72 1.64
CA SER A 120 24.88 -14.04 2.97
C SER A 120 25.45 -13.10 4.05
N GLY A 121 26.74 -12.78 3.98
CA GLY A 121 27.38 -11.83 4.89
C GLY A 121 26.78 -10.43 4.78
N PHE A 122 26.60 -9.92 3.56
CA PHE A 122 25.96 -8.63 3.34
C PHE A 122 24.50 -8.62 3.84
N MET A 123 23.74 -9.65 3.47
CA MET A 123 22.33 -9.77 3.86
C MET A 123 22.16 -9.84 5.38
N ALA A 124 23.04 -10.57 6.08
CA ALA A 124 23.03 -10.62 7.54
C ALA A 124 23.31 -9.25 8.17
N LEU A 125 24.28 -8.50 7.63
CA LEU A 125 24.62 -7.17 8.11
C LEU A 125 23.46 -6.18 7.94
N ILE A 126 22.86 -6.11 6.74
CA ILE A 126 21.77 -5.17 6.48
C ILE A 126 20.49 -5.55 7.22
N ARG A 127 20.16 -6.86 7.33
CA ARG A 127 18.99 -7.32 8.10
C ARG A 127 19.11 -6.89 9.55
N LYS A 128 20.28 -7.14 10.17
CA LYS A 128 20.57 -6.69 11.54
C LYS A 128 20.41 -5.17 11.71
N GLY A 129 20.93 -4.38 10.76
CA GLY A 129 20.81 -2.92 10.80
C GLY A 129 19.37 -2.43 10.67
N ILE A 130 18.60 -3.05 9.76
CA ILE A 130 17.18 -2.73 9.55
C ILE A 130 16.35 -3.16 10.75
N ASP A 131 16.62 -4.31 11.36
CA ASP A 131 15.94 -4.79 12.57
C ASP A 131 16.15 -3.83 13.73
N ALA A 132 17.40 -3.44 14.00
CA ALA A 132 17.71 -2.48 15.05
C ALA A 132 17.03 -1.13 14.81
N GLY A 133 17.14 -0.58 13.59
CA GLY A 133 16.49 0.68 13.25
C GLY A 133 14.96 0.62 13.33
N TYR A 134 14.36 -0.53 12.97
CA TYR A 134 12.93 -0.76 13.13
C TYR A 134 12.53 -0.77 14.59
N GLU A 135 13.23 -1.52 15.45
CA GLU A 135 12.92 -1.60 16.88
C GLU A 135 13.05 -0.23 17.56
N ASP A 136 14.13 0.51 17.28
CA ASP A 136 14.35 1.85 17.83
C ASP A 136 13.24 2.83 17.40
N ALA A 137 12.89 2.83 16.11
CA ALA A 137 11.84 3.70 15.58
C ALA A 137 10.46 3.30 16.13
N TYR A 138 10.18 2.00 16.22
CA TYR A 138 8.93 1.46 16.76
C TYR A 138 8.74 1.87 18.22
N ASN A 139 9.76 1.68 19.05
CA ASN A 139 9.73 2.04 20.45
C ASN A 139 9.61 3.55 20.66
N THR A 140 10.30 4.34 19.83
CA THR A 140 10.19 5.81 19.86
C THR A 140 8.78 6.26 19.51
N LEU A 141 8.19 5.74 18.43
CA LEU A 141 6.84 6.08 18.01
C LEU A 141 5.78 5.62 19.03
N SER A 142 5.98 4.43 19.61
CA SER A 142 5.17 3.94 20.73
C SER A 142 5.21 4.90 21.92
N GLY A 143 6.40 5.31 22.35
CA GLY A 143 6.58 6.25 23.47
C GLY A 143 6.02 7.65 23.22
N LEU A 144 5.88 8.04 21.94
CA LEU A 144 5.23 9.29 21.54
C LEU A 144 3.71 9.20 21.42
N GLY A 145 3.11 8.02 21.66
CA GLY A 145 1.68 7.77 21.50
C GLY A 145 1.22 7.70 20.05
N ALA A 146 2.12 7.47 19.09
CA ALA A 146 1.77 7.44 17.66
C ALA A 146 0.79 6.29 17.32
N PHE A 147 0.78 5.23 18.14
CA PHE A 147 -0.10 4.06 17.95
C PHE A 147 -1.53 4.27 18.48
N GLU A 148 -1.81 5.41 19.13
CA GLU A 148 -3.18 5.80 19.47
C GLU A 148 -3.97 6.24 18.22
N PHE A 149 -3.29 6.50 17.10
CA PHE A 149 -3.91 6.83 15.83
C PHE A 149 -4.11 5.59 14.96
N ASP A 150 -5.32 5.46 14.43
CA ASP A 150 -5.71 4.30 13.62
C ASP A 150 -4.79 4.09 12.41
N GLY A 151 -4.36 2.85 12.21
CA GLY A 151 -3.60 2.41 11.03
C GLY A 151 -2.10 2.70 11.07
N VAL A 152 -1.58 3.45 12.05
CA VAL A 152 -0.14 3.77 12.14
C VAL A 152 0.69 2.53 12.46
N GLU A 153 0.36 1.84 13.55
CA GLU A 153 1.10 0.64 13.99
C GLU A 153 1.05 -0.47 12.93
N GLU A 154 -0.14 -0.69 12.35
CA GLU A 154 -0.35 -1.67 11.28
C GLU A 154 0.46 -1.31 10.02
N GLY A 155 0.44 -0.05 9.60
CA GLY A 155 1.23 0.40 8.45
C GLY A 155 2.74 0.21 8.66
N ILE A 156 3.24 0.40 9.88
CA ILE A 156 4.63 0.16 10.24
C ILE A 156 4.96 -1.35 10.18
N LYS A 157 4.11 -2.21 10.75
CA LYS A 157 4.26 -3.67 10.68
C LYS A 157 4.22 -4.18 9.23
N GLN A 158 3.31 -3.65 8.42
CA GLN A 158 3.22 -3.97 7.00
C GLN A 158 4.49 -3.54 6.25
N THR A 159 5.00 -2.35 6.53
CA THR A 159 6.28 -1.88 5.97
C THR A 159 7.40 -2.86 6.28
N LYS A 160 7.47 -3.35 7.52
CA LYS A 160 8.48 -4.34 7.93
C LYS A 160 8.36 -5.66 7.17
N GLY A 161 7.15 -6.19 7.01
CA GLY A 161 6.90 -7.39 6.22
C GLY A 161 7.31 -7.23 4.75
N LEU A 162 6.97 -6.07 4.14
CA LEU A 162 7.33 -5.75 2.77
C LEU A 162 8.85 -5.61 2.57
N ILE A 163 9.56 -5.03 3.55
CA ILE A 163 11.02 -4.98 3.52
C ILE A 163 11.61 -6.39 3.44
N GLU A 164 11.15 -7.33 4.28
CA GLU A 164 11.70 -8.69 4.25
C GLU A 164 11.45 -9.38 2.91
N SER A 165 10.24 -9.25 2.35
CA SER A 165 9.93 -9.80 1.01
C SER A 165 10.88 -9.26 -0.06
N LYS A 166 11.05 -7.93 -0.11
CA LYS A 166 11.91 -7.26 -1.09
C LYS A 166 13.40 -7.58 -0.88
N LEU A 167 13.84 -7.81 0.36
CA LEU A 167 15.20 -8.26 0.66
C LEU A 167 15.44 -9.69 0.16
N VAL A 168 14.47 -10.59 0.29
CA VAL A 168 14.53 -11.94 -0.29
C VAL A 168 14.61 -11.87 -1.81
N GLU A 169 13.80 -11.01 -2.45
CA GLU A 169 13.87 -10.78 -3.90
C GLU A 169 15.25 -10.30 -4.34
N PHE A 170 15.83 -9.34 -3.62
CA PHE A 170 17.19 -8.85 -3.88
C PHE A 170 18.25 -9.94 -3.71
N GLU A 171 18.18 -10.73 -2.64
CA GLU A 171 19.10 -11.84 -2.37
C GLU A 171 19.07 -12.86 -3.52
N ASN A 172 17.89 -13.26 -3.97
CA ASN A 172 17.70 -14.17 -5.09
C ASN A 172 18.21 -13.58 -6.41
N LEU A 173 17.98 -12.29 -6.65
CA LEU A 173 18.51 -11.58 -7.81
C LEU A 173 20.04 -11.61 -7.81
N LYS A 174 20.69 -11.34 -6.67
CA LYS A 174 22.15 -11.36 -6.55
C LYS A 174 22.74 -12.76 -6.70
N ARG A 175 22.07 -13.79 -6.17
CA ARG A 175 22.43 -15.19 -6.41
C ARG A 175 22.43 -15.53 -7.90
N LYS A 176 21.37 -15.12 -8.61
CA LYS A 176 21.27 -15.32 -10.07
C LYS A 176 22.34 -14.55 -10.84
N GLU A 177 22.62 -13.30 -10.48
CA GLU A 177 23.67 -12.48 -11.13
C GLU A 177 25.08 -13.07 -10.94
N LEU A 178 25.36 -13.62 -9.76
CA LEU A 178 26.66 -14.20 -9.42
C LEU A 178 26.77 -15.69 -9.79
N GLY A 179 25.74 -16.28 -10.40
CA GLY A 179 25.74 -17.70 -10.82
C GLY A 179 25.73 -18.69 -9.65
N VAL A 180 25.23 -18.27 -8.49
CA VAL A 180 25.12 -19.06 -7.26
C VAL A 180 23.69 -19.60 -7.19
N ASP A 181 23.39 -20.62 -7.98
CA ASP A 181 22.07 -21.26 -7.99
C ASP A 181 21.95 -22.23 -6.79
N PRO A 182 20.85 -22.24 -6.01
CA PRO A 182 20.63 -23.23 -4.94
C PRO A 182 20.56 -24.68 -5.45
N ASP A 183 20.42 -24.91 -6.76
CA ASP A 183 20.30 -26.24 -7.39
C ASP A 183 21.56 -26.70 -8.14
N THR A 184 22.68 -25.98 -8.07
CA THR A 184 23.91 -26.35 -8.79
C THR A 184 25.02 -26.95 -7.92
N THR A 185 24.65 -27.65 -6.84
CA THR A 185 25.56 -28.63 -6.20
C THR A 185 25.69 -29.88 -7.08
N GLN A 186 26.08 -29.74 -8.35
CA GLN A 186 26.57 -30.86 -9.18
C GLN A 186 27.24 -30.50 -10.52
N SER A 187 27.37 -29.23 -10.94
CA SER A 187 28.04 -28.93 -12.24
C SER A 187 29.37 -28.20 -12.16
N ALA A 188 29.79 -27.67 -11.00
CA ALA A 188 31.07 -26.95 -10.90
C ALA A 188 32.30 -27.82 -10.55
N LYS A 189 32.15 -29.14 -10.34
CA LYS A 189 33.28 -30.04 -9.99
C LYS A 189 33.75 -30.97 -11.14
N VAL A 190 33.15 -30.90 -12.32
CA VAL A 190 33.53 -31.83 -13.43
C VAL A 190 34.48 -31.18 -14.46
N GLN A 191 34.69 -29.86 -14.46
CA GLN A 191 35.52 -29.23 -15.50
C GLN A 191 36.98 -28.95 -15.12
N SER A 192 37.37 -29.01 -13.84
CA SER A 192 38.78 -28.76 -13.45
C SER A 192 39.65 -30.01 -13.32
N SER A 193 39.08 -31.22 -13.40
CA SER A 193 39.85 -32.48 -13.26
C SER A 193 40.10 -33.22 -14.57
N VAL A 194 39.35 -32.94 -15.65
CA VAL A 194 39.50 -33.69 -16.92
C VAL A 194 40.71 -33.23 -17.74
N SER A 195 41.24 -32.03 -17.49
CA SER A 195 42.39 -31.52 -18.25
C SER A 195 43.74 -32.09 -17.77
N SER A 196 43.84 -32.52 -16.51
CA SER A 196 45.10 -33.03 -15.95
C SER A 196 45.35 -34.52 -16.25
N ASP A 197 44.30 -35.33 -16.43
CA ASP A 197 44.46 -36.77 -16.68
C ASP A 197 44.71 -37.13 -18.15
N LEU A 198 44.33 -36.26 -19.10
CA LEU A 198 44.54 -36.51 -20.54
C LEU A 198 45.98 -36.22 -21.01
N LEU A 199 46.75 -35.45 -20.24
CA LEU A 199 48.15 -35.10 -20.55
C LEU A 199 49.17 -36.14 -20.04
N ALA A 200 48.76 -37.08 -19.17
CA ALA A 200 49.64 -38.10 -18.60
C ALA A 200 49.67 -39.43 -19.38
N GLN A 201 48.79 -39.65 -20.36
CA GLN A 201 48.71 -40.92 -21.12
C GLN A 201 49.11 -40.83 -22.61
N GLY A 202 49.73 -39.72 -23.03
CA GLY A 202 50.16 -39.51 -24.42
C GLY A 202 51.56 -40.03 -24.80
N GLY A 203 52.24 -40.79 -23.94
CA GLY A 203 53.57 -41.36 -24.21
C GLY A 203 53.52 -42.61 -25.09
N PHE A 204 53.06 -42.46 -26.34
CA PHE A 204 53.05 -43.56 -27.31
C PHE A 204 54.46 -43.70 -27.93
N ASN A 205 55.18 -44.74 -27.49
CA ASN A 205 56.39 -45.24 -28.14
C ASN A 205 56.11 -45.56 -29.61
N ILE A 206 56.92 -45.00 -30.51
CA ILE A 206 57.05 -45.52 -31.88
C ILE A 206 58.53 -45.63 -32.19
N ALA A 207 58.98 -46.87 -32.30
CA ALA A 207 60.30 -47.25 -32.78
C ALA A 207 60.36 -47.15 -34.31
N ALA A 208 61.49 -46.64 -34.82
CA ALA A 208 62.07 -46.97 -36.12
C ALA A 208 63.56 -46.62 -36.07
#